data_AF-A0A8T2IJ25-F1
#
_entry.id   AF-A0A8T2IJ25-F1
#
_cell.length_a   1.000
_cell.length_b   1.000
_cell.length_c   1.000
_cell.angle_alpha   90.00
_cell.angle_beta   90.00
_cell.angle_gamma   90.00
#
_symmetry.space_group_name_H-M   'P 1'
#
loop_
_entity.id
_entity.type
_entity.pdbx_description
1 polymer ?
#
loop_
_entity_poly.entity_id
_entity_poly.type
_entity_poly.pdbx_seq_one_letter_code
_entity_poly.pdbx_strand_id
1 'polypeptide(L)'
;MRLAVAYRGELYVFGGYNARLNRHFQDLWKYTPESGGWQRVDVQGKGPCARRRQCCCTVGDKILLFGGTSPSQDQDPQDEFYLMDHSDLYILDFSPSLKTLCKLSVIHHNLDQSCLPHDIRWELSAMTTNSNISRPLLSSHG
;
A
#
# COMPACT_ATOMS: atom_id res chain seq x y z
N MET A 1 -16.57 -0.31 4.90
CA MET A 1 -15.59 -0.89 5.86
C MET A 1 -14.20 -0.41 5.46
N ARG A 2 -13.38 0.00 6.44
CA ARG A 2 -11.99 0.44 6.27
C ARG A 2 -11.07 -0.51 7.04
N LEU A 3 -9.81 -0.62 6.64
CA LEU A 3 -8.79 -1.34 7.38
C LEU A 3 -8.38 -0.51 8.60
N ALA A 4 -8.22 -1.14 9.77
CA ALA A 4 -7.79 -0.46 10.98
C ALA A 4 -6.78 -1.33 11.75
N VAL A 5 -5.70 -0.71 12.26
CA VAL A 5 -4.65 -1.39 13.01
C VAL A 5 -4.10 -0.48 14.11
N ALA A 6 -3.84 -1.07 15.28
CA ALA A 6 -3.26 -0.36 16.41
C ALA A 6 -1.73 -0.46 16.38
N TYR A 7 -1.05 0.66 16.65
CA TYR A 7 0.40 0.74 16.78
C TYR A 7 0.79 1.84 17.77
N ARG A 8 1.58 1.48 18.80
CA ARG A 8 2.07 2.38 19.86
C ARG A 8 0.98 3.27 20.49
N GLY A 9 -0.19 2.70 20.76
CA GLY A 9 -1.33 3.42 21.37
C GLY A 9 -2.17 4.22 20.37
N GLU A 10 -1.72 4.37 19.13
CA GLU A 10 -2.44 5.08 18.08
C GLU A 10 -3.17 4.10 17.14
N LEU A 11 -4.28 4.53 16.57
CA LEU A 11 -5.06 3.76 15.60
C LEU A 11 -4.82 4.31 14.19
N TYR A 12 -4.34 3.44 13.30
CA TYR A 12 -4.13 3.76 11.89
C TYR A 12 -5.26 3.15 11.05
N VAL A 13 -5.88 3.96 10.22
CA VAL A 13 -7.03 3.57 9.38
C VAL A 13 -6.72 3.86 7.92
N PHE A 14 -6.72 2.82 7.09
CA PHE A 14 -6.40 2.92 5.68
C PHE A 14 -7.57 2.56 4.77
N GLY A 15 -7.74 3.35 3.72
CA GLY A 15 -8.55 3.04 2.54
C GLY A 15 -10.01 2.74 2.84
N GLY A 16 -10.58 1.75 2.15
CA GLY A 16 -11.95 1.28 2.29
C GLY A 16 -12.90 1.82 1.21
N TYR A 17 -14.19 1.58 1.40
CA TYR A 17 -15.24 1.92 0.43
C TYR A 17 -16.46 2.54 1.10
N ASN A 18 -16.97 3.60 0.47
CA ASN A 18 -18.23 4.26 0.82
C ASN A 18 -19.28 3.95 -0.25
N ALA A 19 -20.27 3.13 0.12
CA ALA A 19 -21.34 2.69 -0.78
C ALA A 19 -22.23 3.84 -1.26
N ARG A 20 -22.50 4.82 -0.40
CA ARG A 20 -23.33 5.98 -0.75
C ARG A 20 -22.68 6.85 -1.83
N LEU A 21 -21.35 6.96 -1.80
CA LEU A 21 -20.58 7.75 -2.78
C LEU A 21 -20.01 6.90 -3.92
N ASN A 22 -20.26 5.59 -3.90
CA ASN A 22 -19.60 4.58 -4.75
C ASN A 22 -18.08 4.82 -4.90
N ARG A 23 -17.39 5.11 -3.79
CA ARG A 23 -15.99 5.57 -3.82
C ARG A 23 -15.09 4.71 -2.96
N HIS A 24 -13.97 4.28 -3.55
CA HIS A 24 -12.84 3.69 -2.86
C HIS A 24 -11.88 4.78 -2.39
N PHE A 25 -11.19 4.54 -1.27
CA PHE A 25 -10.22 5.47 -0.71
C PHE A 25 -8.83 4.84 -0.63
N GLN A 26 -7.81 5.69 -0.64
CA GLN A 26 -6.39 5.36 -0.43
C GLN A 26 -5.76 6.23 0.66
N ASP A 27 -6.56 6.94 1.44
CA ASP A 27 -6.08 7.81 2.50
C ASP A 27 -5.72 7.00 3.75
N LEU A 28 -4.65 7.42 4.42
CA LEU A 28 -4.25 6.92 5.72
C LEU A 28 -4.55 7.99 6.77
N TRP A 29 -5.25 7.58 7.81
CA TRP A 29 -5.57 8.42 8.95
C TRP A 29 -5.02 7.81 10.22
N LYS A 30 -4.63 8.67 11.15
CA LYS A 30 -4.20 8.33 12.49
C LYS A 30 -5.15 8.93 13.50
N TYR A 31 -5.55 8.14 14.47
CA TYR A 31 -6.27 8.60 15.64
C TYR A 31 -5.41 8.41 16.88
N THR A 32 -5.29 9.48 17.65
CA THR A 32 -4.55 9.52 18.92
C THR A 32 -5.58 9.58 20.06
N PRO A 33 -5.83 8.46 20.78
CA PRO A 33 -6.86 8.42 21.82
C PRO A 33 -6.68 9.45 22.92
N GLU A 34 -5.44 9.76 23.28
CA GLU A 34 -5.09 10.70 24.36
C GLU A 34 -5.60 12.11 24.07
N SER A 35 -5.59 12.52 22.80
CA SER A 35 -6.10 13.83 22.36
C SER A 35 -7.50 13.76 21.75
N GLY A 36 -8.00 12.56 21.47
CA GLY A 36 -9.23 12.35 20.68
C GLY A 36 -9.12 12.86 19.24
N GLY A 37 -7.89 13.12 18.76
CA GLY A 37 -7.64 13.81 17.49
C GLY A 37 -7.46 12.85 16.32
N TRP A 38 -7.96 13.24 15.15
CA TRP A 38 -7.67 12.61 13.86
C TRP A 38 -6.69 13.45 13.07
N GLN A 39 -5.68 12.80 12.48
CA GLN A 39 -4.70 13.42 11.60
C GLN A 39 -4.53 12.58 10.34
N ARG A 40 -4.51 13.23 9.18
CA ARG A 40 -4.11 12.56 7.93
C ARG A 40 -2.61 12.31 7.95
N VAL A 41 -2.20 11.10 7.58
CA VAL A 41 -0.79 10.71 7.53
C VAL A 41 -0.32 10.75 6.09
N ASP A 42 0.69 11.57 5.82
CA ASP A 42 1.40 11.56 4.54
C ASP A 42 2.52 10.53 4.59
N VAL A 43 2.40 9.51 3.74
CA VAL A 43 3.36 8.40 3.66
C VAL A 43 4.44 8.70 2.62
N GLN A 44 5.67 8.27 2.91
CA GLN A 44 6.79 8.34 1.96
C GLN A 44 6.77 7.13 1.02
N GLY A 45 7.20 7.33 -0.23
CA GLY A 45 7.21 6.29 -1.25
C GLY A 45 5.84 6.03 -1.87
N LYS A 46 5.74 4.92 -2.63
CA LYS A 46 4.53 4.55 -3.37
C LYS A 46 3.61 3.69 -2.50
N GLY A 47 2.45 4.22 -2.14
CA GLY A 47 1.41 3.48 -1.42
C GLY A 47 0.54 2.62 -2.33
N PRO A 48 -0.35 1.80 -1.74
CA PRO A 48 -1.41 1.10 -2.46
C PRO A 48 -2.38 2.07 -3.17
N CYS A 49 -3.04 1.58 -4.22
CA CYS A 49 -4.14 2.29 -4.85
C CYS A 49 -5.35 2.46 -3.90
N ALA A 50 -6.44 3.06 -4.37
CA ALA A 50 -7.69 3.06 -3.62
C ALA A 50 -8.35 1.68 -3.63
N ARG A 51 -8.62 1.11 -2.45
CA ARG A 51 -9.08 -0.29 -2.32
C ARG A 51 -9.84 -0.54 -1.03
N ARG A 52 -10.49 -1.70 -0.94
CA ARG A 52 -11.15 -2.25 0.26
C ARG A 52 -10.78 -3.73 0.47
N ARG A 53 -11.24 -4.34 1.56
CA ARG A 53 -11.10 -5.80 1.84
C ARG A 53 -9.65 -6.30 1.90
N GLN A 54 -8.73 -5.42 2.27
CA GLN A 54 -7.33 -5.76 2.54
C GLN A 54 -7.22 -6.46 3.88
N CYS A 55 -6.14 -7.21 4.09
CA CYS A 55 -5.69 -7.60 5.42
C CYS A 55 -4.43 -6.83 5.82
N CYS A 56 -4.18 -6.74 7.12
CA CYS A 56 -2.94 -6.21 7.64
C CYS A 56 -2.51 -6.87 8.94
N CYS A 57 -1.22 -6.78 9.23
CA CYS A 57 -0.65 -7.13 10.52
C CYS A 57 0.48 -6.17 10.90
N THR A 58 0.75 -6.08 12.20
CA THR A 58 1.89 -5.33 12.73
C THR A 58 3.02 -6.31 13.03
N VAL A 59 4.23 -6.01 12.56
CA VAL A 59 5.45 -6.78 12.82
C VAL A 59 6.55 -5.81 13.25
N GLY A 60 6.85 -5.77 14.55
CA GLY A 60 7.75 -4.77 15.12
C GLY A 60 7.27 -3.34 14.85
N ASP A 61 8.14 -2.51 14.29
CA ASP A 61 7.83 -1.12 13.91
C ASP A 61 7.29 -0.99 12.47
N LYS A 62 6.68 -2.05 11.94
CA LYS A 62 6.13 -2.07 10.58
C LYS A 62 4.69 -2.55 10.55
N ILE A 63 3.87 -1.94 9.71
CA ILE A 63 2.56 -2.48 9.33
C ILE A 63 2.70 -3.07 7.92
N LEU A 64 2.31 -4.34 7.78
CA LEU A 64 2.22 -5.03 6.51
C LEU A 64 0.77 -4.99 6.05
N LEU A 65 0.53 -4.55 4.82
CA LEU A 65 -0.78 -4.53 4.17
C LEU A 65 -0.74 -5.42 2.95
N PHE A 66 -1.65 -6.38 2.85
CA PHE A 66 -1.70 -7.32 1.75
C PHE A 66 -3.06 -7.34 1.05
N GLY A 67 -2.99 -7.32 -0.28
CA GLY A 67 -4.11 -7.53 -1.20
C GLY A 67 -5.27 -6.54 -1.11
N GLY A 68 -6.48 -7.08 -1.17
CA GLY A 68 -7.75 -6.35 -1.26
C GLY A 68 -8.24 -6.15 -2.69
N THR A 69 -9.29 -5.34 -2.85
CA THR A 69 -9.99 -5.15 -4.13
C THR A 69 -10.08 -3.67 -4.51
N SER A 70 -9.87 -3.34 -5.78
CA SER A 70 -10.12 -2.00 -6.35
C SER A 70 -11.00 -2.08 -7.58
N PRO A 71 -11.60 -0.98 -8.04
CA PRO A 71 -12.20 -0.93 -9.38
C PRO A 71 -11.19 -1.32 -10.45
N SER A 72 -11.61 -2.17 -11.38
CA SER A 72 -10.91 -2.45 -12.63
C SER A 72 -11.10 -1.27 -13.58
N GLN A 73 -10.06 -0.91 -14.34
CA GLN A 73 -10.16 0.13 -15.36
C GLN A 73 -10.73 -0.40 -16.68
N ASP A 74 -10.70 -1.72 -16.87
CA ASP A 74 -11.02 -2.38 -18.14
C ASP A 74 -12.45 -2.95 -18.19
N GLN A 75 -13.21 -2.83 -17.10
CA GLN A 75 -14.57 -3.36 -16.99
C GLN A 75 -15.60 -2.24 -16.86
N ASP A 76 -16.81 -2.49 -17.35
CA ASP A 76 -17.93 -1.56 -17.22
C ASP A 76 -18.23 -1.33 -15.72
N PRO A 77 -18.22 -0.08 -15.22
CA PRO A 77 -18.59 0.23 -13.84
C PRO A 77 -20.01 -0.21 -13.43
N GLN A 78 -20.87 -0.53 -14.40
CA GLN A 78 -22.22 -1.09 -14.16
C GLN A 78 -22.21 -2.61 -13.93
N ASP A 79 -21.11 -3.29 -14.20
CA ASP A 79 -20.96 -4.71 -13.93
C ASP A 79 -20.86 -4.95 -12.41
N GLU A 80 -21.64 -5.89 -11.87
CA GLU A 80 -21.55 -6.27 -10.46
C GLU A 80 -20.15 -6.80 -10.07
N PHE A 81 -19.37 -7.23 -11.06
CA PHE A 81 -18.03 -7.79 -10.90
C PHE A 81 -16.87 -6.85 -11.30
N TYR A 82 -17.09 -5.54 -11.39
CA TYR A 82 -16.08 -4.54 -11.81
C TYR A 82 -14.81 -4.42 -10.92
N LEU A 83 -14.61 -5.29 -9.93
CA LEU A 83 -13.50 -5.23 -9.00
C LEU A 83 -12.38 -6.19 -9.42
N MET A 84 -11.15 -5.71 -9.34
CA MET A 84 -9.95 -6.54 -9.44
C MET A 84 -9.36 -6.84 -8.06
N ASP A 85 -8.90 -8.08 -7.89
CA ASP A 85 -8.18 -8.54 -6.71
C ASP A 85 -6.69 -8.20 -6.81
N HIS A 86 -6.11 -7.84 -5.66
CA HIS A 86 -4.68 -7.55 -5.53
C HIS A 86 -3.99 -8.64 -4.71
N SER A 87 -2.76 -8.96 -5.08
CA SER A 87 -1.86 -9.88 -4.35
C SER A 87 -0.53 -9.22 -3.98
N ASP A 88 -0.51 -7.89 -3.94
CA ASP A 88 0.65 -7.07 -3.61
C ASP A 88 0.80 -6.89 -2.10
N LEU A 89 2.03 -6.60 -1.67
CA LEU A 89 2.40 -6.35 -0.29
C LEU A 89 2.95 -4.93 -0.17
N TYR A 90 2.43 -4.17 0.79
CA TYR A 90 2.94 -2.86 1.17
C TYR A 90 3.41 -2.89 2.61
N ILE A 91 4.48 -2.14 2.88
CA ILE A 91 5.07 -2.02 4.20
C ILE A 91 5.09 -0.55 4.58
N LEU A 92 4.35 -0.19 5.64
CA LEU A 92 4.49 1.09 6.31
C LEU A 92 5.50 0.93 7.44
N ASP A 93 6.67 1.54 7.26
CA ASP A 93 7.79 1.47 8.19
C ASP A 93 7.84 2.71 9.08
N PHE A 94 7.65 2.54 10.39
CA PHE A 94 7.70 3.64 11.35
C PHE A 94 9.10 3.95 11.88
N SER A 95 10.09 3.11 11.55
CA SER A 95 11.47 3.33 11.95
C SER A 95 12.43 3.02 10.77
N PRO A 96 12.30 3.73 9.63
CA PRO A 96 13.15 3.49 8.48
C PRO A 96 14.61 3.87 8.80
N SER A 97 15.54 3.03 8.37
CA SER A 97 16.97 3.33 8.46
C SER A 97 17.36 4.52 7.57
N LEU A 98 18.48 5.19 7.86
CA LEU A 98 19.03 6.22 6.97
C LEU A 98 19.24 5.68 5.55
N LYS A 99 19.72 4.43 5.41
CA LYS A 99 19.87 3.76 4.12
C LYS A 99 18.52 3.67 3.38
N THR A 100 17.44 3.32 4.09
CA THR A 100 16.08 3.28 3.52
C THR A 100 15.64 4.67 3.04
N LEU A 101 15.85 5.70 3.86
CA LEU A 101 15.49 7.08 3.51
C LEU A 101 16.29 7.61 2.32
N CYS A 102 17.58 7.33 2.25
CA CYS A 102 18.42 7.66 1.10
C CYS A 102 17.92 6.98 -0.18
N LYS A 103 17.57 5.68 -0.10
CA LYS A 103 16.99 4.96 -1.25
C LYS A 103 15.66 5.57 -1.71
N LEU A 104 14.77 5.94 -0.78
CA LEU A 104 13.52 6.63 -1.11
C LEU A 104 13.78 7.97 -1.79
N SER A 105 14.78 8.74 -1.34
CA SER A 105 15.17 10.00 -1.97
C SER A 105 15.67 9.80 -3.41
N VAL A 106 16.52 8.80 -3.65
CA VAL A 106 17.00 8.44 -5.00
C VAL A 106 15.84 8.13 -5.93
N ILE A 107 14.86 7.34 -5.46
CA ILE A 107 13.66 6.98 -6.24
C ILE A 107 12.78 8.21 -6.47
N HIS A 108 12.48 8.98 -5.42
CA HIS A 108 11.55 10.10 -5.46
C HIS A 108 12.04 11.23 -6.40
N HIS A 109 13.35 11.50 -6.40
CA HIS A 109 13.96 12.51 -7.25
C HIS A 109 14.46 11.98 -8.59
N ASN A 110 14.23 10.70 -8.89
CA ASN A 110 14.70 10.04 -10.11
C ASN A 110 16.18 10.31 -10.40
N LEU A 111 17.02 10.18 -9.36
CA LEU A 111 18.45 10.46 -9.47
C LEU A 111 19.14 9.39 -10.32
N ASP A 112 20.25 9.76 -10.98
CA ASP A 112 21.03 8.80 -11.74
C ASP A 112 21.58 7.68 -10.83
N GLN A 113 21.34 6.45 -11.25
CA GLN A 113 21.72 5.23 -10.52
C GLN A 113 22.92 4.54 -11.16
N SER A 114 23.41 5.00 -12.32
CA SER A 114 24.48 4.34 -13.09
C SER A 114 25.79 4.18 -12.29
N CYS A 115 26.07 5.15 -11.41
CA CYS A 115 27.25 5.21 -10.55
C CYS A 115 27.12 4.34 -9.28
N LEU A 116 25.94 3.81 -8.98
CA LEU A 116 25.69 3.10 -7.74
C LEU A 116 26.21 1.65 -7.80
N PRO A 117 26.76 1.13 -6.69
CA PRO A 117 27.08 -0.29 -6.53
C PRO A 117 25.90 -1.20 -6.90
N HIS A 118 26.21 -2.40 -7.43
CA HIS A 118 25.20 -3.33 -7.94
C HIS A 118 24.16 -3.73 -6.89
N ASP A 119 24.59 -3.99 -5.66
CA ASP A 119 23.72 -4.30 -4.53
C ASP A 119 22.72 -3.19 -4.22
N ILE A 120 23.15 -1.93 -4.24
CA ILE A 120 22.28 -0.77 -4.02
C ILE A 120 21.28 -0.60 -5.17
N ARG A 121 21.73 -0.76 -6.42
CA ARG A 121 20.82 -0.74 -7.59
C ARG A 121 19.79 -1.86 -7.51
N TRP A 122 20.20 -3.06 -7.10
CA TRP A 122 19.29 -4.18 -6.88
C TRP A 122 18.26 -3.85 -5.80
N GLU A 123 18.68 -3.28 -4.66
CA GLU A 123 17.75 -2.90 -3.59
C GLU A 123 16.75 -1.82 -4.03
N LEU A 124 17.20 -0.83 -4.80
CA LEU A 124 16.32 0.21 -5.38
C LEU A 124 15.30 -0.39 -6.34
N SER A 125 15.73 -1.33 -7.17
CA SER A 125 14.84 -2.08 -8.06
C SER A 125 13.84 -2.92 -7.25
N ALA A 126 14.29 -3.64 -6.22
CA ALA A 126 13.43 -4.43 -5.36
C ALA A 126 12.38 -3.57 -4.62
N MET A 127 12.71 -2.33 -4.24
CA MET A 127 11.76 -1.39 -3.62
C MET A 127 10.68 -0.86 -4.57
N THR A 128 10.92 -0.89 -5.88
CA THR A 128 10.01 -0.33 -6.89
C THR A 128 9.32 -1.38 -7.75
N THR A 129 9.78 -2.62 -7.71
CA THR A 129 9.19 -3.75 -8.43
C THR A 129 7.85 -4.13 -7.79
N ASN A 130 6.79 -4.20 -8.59
CA ASN A 130 5.48 -4.66 -8.11
C ASN A 130 5.61 -6.07 -7.52
N SER A 131 5.12 -6.26 -6.30
CA SER A 131 5.02 -7.58 -5.67
C SER A 131 3.82 -8.35 -6.25
N ASN A 132 3.81 -8.65 -7.54
CA ASN A 132 2.81 -9.54 -8.12
C ASN A 132 3.17 -10.98 -7.77
N ILE A 133 2.68 -11.46 -6.62
CA ILE A 133 2.88 -12.85 -6.18
C ILE A 133 2.02 -13.83 -7.02
N SER A 134 1.04 -13.33 -7.79
CA SER A 134 0.14 -14.16 -8.60
C SER A 134 0.74 -14.55 -9.95
N ARG A 135 0.81 -15.86 -10.22
CA ARG A 135 0.77 -16.38 -11.60
C ARG A 135 -0.65 -16.16 -12.15
N PRO A 136 -0.83 -15.94 -13.46
CA PRO A 136 -2.17 -15.97 -14.04
C PRO A 136 -2.83 -17.31 -13.68
N LEU A 137 -4.08 -17.27 -13.22
CA LEU A 137 -4.91 -18.47 -13.22
C LEU A 137 -5.05 -18.85 -14.70
N LEU A 138 -4.36 -19.91 -15.12
CA LEU A 138 -4.67 -20.56 -16.38
C LEU A 138 -6.17 -20.86 -16.32
N SER A 139 -6.95 -20.21 -17.19
CA SER A 139 -8.32 -20.61 -17.43
C SER A 139 -8.28 -22.03 -17.96
N SER A 140 -8.51 -23.00 -17.07
CA SER A 140 -8.90 -24.34 -17.48
C SER A 140 -10.31 -24.23 -18.05
N HIS A 141 -10.42 -23.77 -19.29
CA HIS A 141 -11.56 -24.10 -20.13
C HIS A 141 -11.22 -25.42 -20.80
N GLY A 142 -11.81 -26.49 -20.23
CA GLY A 142 -12.14 -27.69 -21.00
C GLY A 142 -13.40 -27.47 -21.82
#